data_AF-A0A7S7T156-F1
#
_entry.id   AF-A0A7S7T156-F1
#
_cell.length_a   1.000
_cell.length_b   1.000
_cell.length_c   1.000
_cell.angle_alpha   90.00
_cell.angle_beta   90.00
_cell.angle_gamma   90.00
#
_symmetry.space_group_name_H-M   'P 1'
#
loop_
_entity.id
_entity.type
_entity.pdbx_description
1 polymer ?
#
loop_
_entity_poly.entity_id
_entity_poly.type
_entity_poly.pdbx_seq_one_letter_code
_entity_poly.pdbx_strand_id
1 'polypeptide(L)' 'MADKPEPDGIVLTEAQRKSRRQRSIAIALALGVLVVLFFAVTMVKGPAVLVRPM' A
#
# COMPACT_ATOMS: atom_id res chain seq x y z
N MET A 1 -24.76 -12.26 -31.75
CA MET A 1 -23.81 -11.83 -30.71
C MET A 1 -23.06 -13.07 -30.29
N ALA A 2 -21.75 -13.14 -30.56
CA ALA A 2 -20.96 -14.32 -30.19
C ALA A 2 -20.59 -14.22 -28.71
N ASP A 3 -21.25 -15.01 -27.86
CA ASP A 3 -20.75 -15.32 -26.52
C ASP A 3 -19.40 -16.02 -26.68
N LYS A 4 -18.33 -15.27 -26.46
CA LYS A 4 -17.00 -15.84 -26.33
C LYS A 4 -16.91 -16.41 -24.91
N PRO A 5 -16.71 -17.73 -24.72
CA PRO A 5 -16.48 -18.26 -23.39
C PRO A 5 -15.25 -17.54 -22.82
N GLU A 6 -15.43 -16.83 -21.70
CA GLU A 6 -14.30 -16.28 -20.95
C GLU A 6 -13.35 -17.44 -20.66
N PRO A 7 -12.04 -17.31 -20.95
CA PRO A 7 -11.10 -18.38 -20.65
C PRO A 7 -11.15 -18.60 -19.14
N ASP A 8 -11.53 -19.81 -18.73
CA ASP A 8 -11.50 -20.23 -17.32
C ASP A 8 -10.09 -20.01 -16.78
N GLY A 9 -9.89 -18.86 -16.14
CA GLY A 9 -8.61 -18.42 -15.63
C GLY A 9 -8.18 -19.25 -14.43
N ILE A 10 -6.88 -19.35 -14.17
CA ILE A 10 -6.34 -20.01 -12.99
C ILE A 10 -6.84 -19.27 -11.73
N VAL A 11 -7.84 -19.83 -11.05
CA VAL A 11 -8.33 -19.29 -9.78
C VAL A 11 -7.34 -19.64 -8.68
N LEU A 12 -6.91 -18.62 -7.93
CA LEU A 12 -6.00 -18.82 -6.81
C LEU A 12 -6.64 -19.71 -5.74
N THR A 13 -5.89 -20.71 -5.27
CA THR A 13 -6.30 -21.52 -4.12
C THR A 13 -6.38 -20.65 -2.87
N GLU A 14 -7.16 -21.07 -1.87
CA GLU A 14 -7.30 -20.33 -0.60
C GLU A 14 -5.95 -20.08 0.09
N ALA A 15 -5.00 -21.03 -0.01
CA ALA A 15 -3.64 -20.87 0.48
C ALA A 15 -2.87 -19.74 -0.24
N GLN A 16 -2.99 -19.66 -1.56
CA GLN A 16 -2.35 -18.59 -2.35
C GLN A 16 -2.97 -17.22 -2.06
N ARG A 17 -4.30 -17.14 -1.92
CA ARG A 17 -5.01 -15.92 -1.53
C ARG A 17 -4.56 -15.42 -0.16
N LYS A 18 -4.44 -16.33 0.82
CA LYS A 18 -3.96 -16.02 2.17
C LYS A 18 -2.54 -15.45 2.16
N SER A 19 -1.63 -16.07 1.40
CA SER A 19 -0.25 -15.58 1.27
C SER A 19 -0.20 -14.18 0.63
N ARG A 20 -1.00 -13.93 -0.42
CA ARG A 20 -1.12 -12.59 -1.02
C ARG A 20 -1.62 -11.56 0.00
N ARG A 21 -2.68 -11.88 0.75
CA ARG A 21 -3.23 -11.00 1.78
C ARG A 21 -2.20 -10.66 2.86
N GLN A 22 -1.42 -11.62 3.30
CA GLN A 22 -0.34 -11.38 4.28
C GLN A 22 0.71 -10.40 3.77
N ARG A 23 1.15 -10.54 2.50
CA ARG A 23 2.10 -9.60 1.89
C ARG A 23 1.51 -8.19 1.79
N SER A 24 0.27 -8.06 1.34
CA SER A 24 -0.41 -6.76 1.27
C SER A 24 -0.55 -6.10 2.64
N ILE A 25 -0.85 -6.88 3.69
CA ILE A 25 -0.91 -6.37 5.07
C ILE A 25 0.48 -5.89 5.53
N ALA A 26 1.53 -6.66 5.27
CA ALA A 26 2.89 -6.26 5.65
C ALA A 26 3.30 -4.93 4.98
N ILE A 27 2.99 -4.77 3.70
CA ILE A 27 3.25 -3.50 2.98
C ILE A 27 2.44 -2.36 3.59
N ALA A 28 1.15 -2.57 3.86
CA ALA A 28 0.29 -1.55 4.46
C ALA A 28 0.81 -1.11 5.84
N LEU A 29 1.25 -2.06 6.68
CA LEU A 29 1.86 -1.76 7.98
C LEU A 29 3.16 -0.97 7.83
N ALA A 30 4.04 -1.37 6.92
CA ALA A 30 5.31 -0.67 6.67
C ALA A 30 5.08 0.77 6.19
N LEU A 31 4.18 0.97 5.22
CA LEU A 31 3.82 2.30 4.72
C LEU A 31 3.14 3.15 5.81
N GLY A 32 2.26 2.56 6.60
CA GLY A 32 1.60 3.25 7.72
C GLY A 32 2.61 3.76 8.75
N VAL A 33 3.57 2.92 9.16
CA VAL A 33 4.66 3.33 10.06
C VAL A 33 5.48 4.45 9.44
N LEU A 34 5.86 4.33 8.16
CA LEU A 34 6.63 5.35 7.46
C LEU A 34 5.93 6.72 7.49
N VAL A 35 4.63 6.75 7.17
CA VAL A 35 3.82 7.99 7.19
C VAL A 35 3.76 8.58 8.60
N VAL A 36 3.52 7.75 9.62
CA VAL A 36 3.46 8.21 11.02
C VAL A 36 4.80 8.83 11.45
N LEU A 37 5.93 8.24 11.05
CA LEU A 37 7.25 8.78 11.34
C LEU A 37 7.44 10.16 10.71
N PHE A 38 7.13 10.32 9.42
CA PHE A 38 7.20 11.62 8.76
C PHE A 38 6.31 12.65 9.44
N PHE A 39 5.06 12.29 9.74
CA PHE A 39 4.12 13.18 10.40
C PHE A 39 4.59 13.60 11.81
N ALA A 40 5.11 12.66 12.60
CA ALA A 40 5.67 12.95 13.91
C ALA A 40 6.86 13.92 13.82
N VAL A 41 7.76 13.72 12.86
CA VAL A 41 8.88 14.63 12.61
C VAL A 41 8.36 16.02 12.19
N THR A 42 7.35 16.10 11.32
CA THR A 42 6.73 17.37 10.92
C THR A 42 6.08 18.09 12.11
N MET A 43 5.41 17.36 13.01
CA MET A 43 4.78 17.95 14.19
C MET A 43 5.83 18.51 15.17
N VAL A 44 6.96 17.80 15.36
CA VAL A 44 8.01 18.21 16.31
C VAL A 44 8.91 19.31 15.74
N LYS A 45 9.26 19.24 14.45
CA LYS A 45 10.24 20.17 13.83
C LYS A 45 9.62 21.28 12.99
N GLY A 46 8.31 21.22 12.72
CA GLY A 46 7.62 22.12 11.81
C GLY A 46 7.94 21.83 10.33
N PRO A 47 7.18 22.43 9.38
CA PRO A 47 7.38 22.18 7.96
C PRO A 47 8.60 22.97 7.45
N ALA A 48 9.71 22.28 7.21
CA ALA A 48 10.92 22.90 6.64
C ALA A 48 10.64 23.62 5.30
N VAL A 49 9.59 23.20 4.57
CA VAL A 49 9.13 23.84 3.33
C VAL A 49 8.65 25.28 3.51
N LEU A 50 8.30 25.71 4.73
CA LEU A 50 7.90 27.09 5.03
C LEU A 50 9.10 28.00 5.32
N VAL A 51 10.28 27.44 5.57
CA VAL A 51 11.52 28.20 5.74
C VAL A 51 12.21 28.27 4.38
N ARG A 52 11.75 29.19 3.53
CA ARG A 52 12.39 29.47 2.25
C ARG A 52 13.31 30.69 2.40
N PRO A 53 14.64 30.54 2.29
CA PRO A 53 15.52 31.70 2.18
C PRO A 53 15.30 32.34 0.81
N MET A 54 15.12 33.66 0.81
CA MET A 54 15.03 34.51 -0.40
C MET A 54 16.42 34.79 -0.96
#